data_AF-A0A221W5Z1-F1
#
_entry.id   AF-A0A221W5Z1-F1
#
_cell.length_a   1.000
_cell.length_b   1.000
_cell.length_c   1.000
_cell.angle_alpha   90.00
_cell.angle_beta   90.00
_cell.angle_gamma   90.00
#
_symmetry.space_group_name_H-M   'P 1'
#
loop_
_entity.id
_entity.type
_entity.pdbx_description
1 polymer ?
#
loop_
_entity_poly.entity_id
_entity_poly.type
_entity_poly.pdbx_seq_one_letter_code
_entity_poly.pdbx_strand_id
1 'polypeptide(L)'
;MNDSIRTPLATSRRRRIVAVALTVVGGMVAVFAALQSLPAGRAGAAPGASLGDALWSTLRGEPTAADGRIVDGEEPSVFDDVPAVSKLDADLLAALRRAATDAEADGVDFSVTSGWRSPRYQERLLRDAVATYGSREEAARWVATPTTSAHVSGDAVDIGPYAALDWLVRYGADYGLCQIYGNEAWHYELRQEAAVEGCPPMYADPTEDPRMRR
;
A
#
# COMPACT_ATOMS: atom_id res chain seq x y z
N MET A 1 40.10 -37.53 -45.73
CA MET A 1 39.22 -38.10 -46.77
C MET A 1 38.45 -39.28 -46.20
N ASN A 2 37.13 -39.17 -45.97
CA ASN A 2 36.16 -40.05 -46.62
C ASN A 2 34.74 -39.53 -46.38
N ASP A 3 33.94 -39.72 -47.41
CA ASP A 3 32.68 -39.08 -47.69
C ASP A 3 31.49 -39.94 -47.20
N SER A 4 30.41 -39.26 -46.82
CA SER A 4 29.04 -39.58 -47.25
C SER A 4 28.30 -40.89 -46.85
N ILE A 5 27.14 -40.66 -46.19
CA ILE A 5 25.77 -41.02 -46.66
C ILE A 5 25.04 -42.29 -46.11
N ARG A 6 23.85 -41.98 -45.52
CA ARG A 6 22.52 -42.65 -45.51
C ARG A 6 22.06 -43.60 -44.37
N THR A 7 20.94 -43.13 -43.81
CA THR A 7 19.89 -43.70 -42.94
C THR A 7 19.19 -44.95 -43.50
N PRO A 8 18.50 -45.71 -42.63
CA PRO A 8 17.01 -45.72 -42.65
C PRO A 8 16.40 -45.60 -41.23
N LEU A 9 15.37 -44.76 -41.01
CA LEU A 9 13.92 -45.06 -41.00
C LEU A 9 13.56 -46.42 -40.35
N ALA A 10 12.52 -46.62 -39.54
CA ALA A 10 11.59 -45.82 -38.75
C ALA A 10 10.67 -46.90 -38.12
N THR A 11 10.38 -46.87 -36.83
CA THR A 11 9.13 -47.48 -36.34
C THR A 11 8.55 -46.70 -35.18
N SER A 12 7.33 -46.24 -35.41
CA SER A 12 6.56 -45.37 -34.54
C SER A 12 6.10 -46.12 -33.28
N ARG A 13 6.19 -45.45 -32.13
CA ARG A 13 5.20 -45.63 -31.07
C ARG A 13 4.64 -44.28 -30.70
N ARG A 14 3.46 -43.99 -31.24
CA ARG A 14 2.57 -42.94 -30.78
C ARG A 14 2.22 -43.20 -29.31
N ARG A 15 2.52 -42.25 -28.44
CA ARG A 15 1.70 -41.95 -27.25
C ARG A 15 1.56 -40.44 -27.14
N ARG A 16 0.33 -39.98 -27.36
CA ARG A 16 -0.16 -38.63 -27.06
C ARG A 16 -0.13 -38.44 -25.53
N ILE A 17 0.14 -37.22 -25.07
CA ILE A 17 -0.42 -36.50 -23.89
C ILE A 17 0.39 -35.19 -23.80
N VAL A 18 -0.09 -34.11 -24.44
CA VAL A 18 -0.73 -32.93 -23.82
C VAL A 18 0.23 -32.16 -22.89
N ALA A 19 0.65 -30.99 -23.37
CA ALA A 19 1.36 -29.99 -22.60
C ALA A 19 0.46 -29.43 -21.50
N VAL A 20 0.98 -29.38 -20.27
CA VAL A 20 0.38 -28.64 -19.16
C VAL A 20 1.30 -27.47 -18.85
N ALA A 21 0.85 -26.29 -19.25
CA ALA A 21 1.27 -25.04 -18.67
C ALA A 21 0.44 -24.76 -17.41
N LEU A 22 0.98 -23.88 -16.55
CA LEU A 22 0.34 -23.07 -15.49
C LEU A 22 0.58 -23.44 -14.02
N THR A 23 1.01 -22.37 -13.33
CA THR A 23 0.72 -21.96 -11.94
C THR A 23 1.54 -22.55 -10.79
N VAL A 24 2.67 -21.89 -10.51
CA VAL A 24 3.18 -21.73 -9.13
C VAL A 24 2.56 -20.45 -8.56
N VAL A 25 1.27 -20.50 -8.22
CA VAL A 25 0.57 -19.51 -7.41
C VAL A 25 -0.35 -20.30 -6.48
N GLY A 26 0.21 -20.87 -5.42
CA GLY A 26 -0.52 -21.78 -4.53
C GLY A 26 -0.16 -21.65 -3.05
N GLY A 27 0.56 -20.60 -2.67
CA GLY A 27 1.03 -20.41 -1.29
C GLY A 27 0.22 -19.41 -0.46
N MET A 28 -0.54 -18.50 -1.08
CA MET A 28 -1.23 -17.40 -0.36
C MET A 28 -2.75 -17.35 -0.55
N VAL A 29 -3.36 -18.38 -1.14
CA VAL A 29 -4.83 -18.48 -1.29
C VAL A 29 -5.46 -19.48 -0.30
N ALA A 30 -4.66 -20.26 0.42
CA ALA A 30 -5.13 -21.36 1.27
C ALA A 30 -5.60 -20.95 2.69
N VAL A 31 -5.92 -19.68 2.93
CA VAL A 31 -6.61 -19.25 4.17
C VAL A 31 -8.00 -18.64 3.91
N PHE A 32 -8.38 -18.38 2.64
CA PHE A 32 -9.64 -17.67 2.34
C PHE A 32 -10.73 -18.48 1.62
N ALA A 33 -10.52 -19.78 1.34
CA ALA A 33 -11.48 -20.59 0.56
C ALA A 33 -12.04 -21.80 1.34
N ALA A 34 -12.33 -21.64 2.63
CA ALA A 34 -13.00 -22.67 3.42
C ALA A 34 -14.11 -22.10 4.31
N LEU A 35 -15.10 -21.42 3.71
CA LEU A 35 -16.46 -21.33 4.28
C LEU A 35 -17.47 -20.83 3.23
N GLN A 36 -17.82 -21.66 2.24
CA GLN A 36 -18.95 -21.37 1.34
C GLN A 36 -19.79 -22.64 1.19
N SER A 37 -20.56 -22.96 2.23
CA SER A 37 -21.70 -23.89 2.18
C SER A 37 -22.62 -23.70 3.40
N LEU A 38 -23.31 -22.57 3.51
CA LEU A 38 -24.55 -22.44 4.30
C LEU A 38 -25.53 -21.47 3.62
N PRO A 39 -26.85 -21.73 3.66
CA PRO A 39 -27.85 -21.06 2.83
C PRO A 39 -28.30 -19.70 3.38
N ALA A 40 -28.91 -18.91 2.49
CA ALA A 40 -29.38 -17.55 2.66
C ALA A 40 -30.17 -17.27 3.97
N GLY A 41 -29.68 -16.30 4.74
CA GLY A 41 -30.43 -15.55 5.74
C GLY A 41 -30.53 -14.08 5.32
N ARG A 42 -31.73 -13.51 5.36
CA ARG A 42 -32.02 -12.10 5.05
C ARG A 42 -31.50 -11.15 6.14
N ALA A 43 -31.23 -9.92 5.68
CA ALA A 43 -31.35 -8.63 6.36
C ALA A 43 -30.09 -8.05 7.05
N GLY A 44 -29.81 -6.79 6.67
CA GLY A 44 -29.01 -5.86 7.44
C GLY A 44 -28.12 -4.99 6.55
N ALA A 45 -28.60 -3.80 6.16
CA ALA A 45 -27.69 -2.71 5.83
C ALA A 45 -26.70 -2.56 7.01
N ALA A 46 -25.40 -2.53 6.73
CA ALA A 46 -24.41 -2.31 7.76
C ALA A 46 -24.71 -0.96 8.43
N PRO A 47 -24.96 -0.91 9.75
CA PRO A 47 -25.08 0.37 10.42
C PRO A 47 -23.67 0.98 10.48
N GLY A 48 -23.57 2.27 10.16
CA GLY A 48 -22.41 3.07 10.55
C GLY A 48 -22.11 2.82 12.03
N ALA A 49 -20.82 2.75 12.37
CA ALA A 49 -20.32 2.36 13.68
C ALA A 49 -21.20 2.88 14.83
N SER A 50 -21.66 1.97 15.68
CA SER A 50 -22.54 2.34 16.78
C SER A 50 -21.78 3.23 17.78
N LEU A 51 -22.50 4.12 18.48
CA LEU A 51 -21.93 4.90 19.59
C LEU A 51 -21.25 4.00 20.64
N GLY A 52 -21.71 2.75 20.78
CA GLY A 52 -21.12 1.74 21.66
C GLY A 52 -19.74 1.26 21.21
N ASP A 53 -19.54 1.03 19.91
CA ASP A 53 -18.23 0.62 19.37
C ASP A 53 -17.21 1.74 19.47
N ALA A 54 -17.62 2.97 19.16
CA ALA A 54 -16.78 4.16 19.33
C ALA A 54 -16.38 4.35 20.80
N LEU A 55 -17.35 4.27 21.73
CA LEU A 55 -17.08 4.40 23.17
C LEU A 55 -16.15 3.29 23.69
N TRP A 56 -16.35 2.05 23.24
CA TRP A 56 -15.54 0.91 23.65
C TRP A 56 -14.12 0.96 23.07
N SER A 57 -13.95 1.46 21.85
CA SER A 57 -12.64 1.79 21.26
C SER A 57 -11.92 2.84 22.11
N THR A 58 -12.62 3.92 22.49
CA THR A 58 -12.07 4.97 23.35
C THR A 58 -11.66 4.42 24.72
N LEU A 59 -12.49 3.58 25.35
CA LEU A 59 -12.21 2.98 26.65
C LEU A 59 -11.02 2.00 26.60
N ARG A 60 -10.86 1.25 25.50
CA ARG A 60 -9.69 0.38 25.27
C ARG A 60 -8.47 1.15 24.80
N GLY A 61 -8.62 2.44 24.51
CA GLY A 61 -7.56 3.29 24.05
C GLY A 61 -7.07 2.94 22.64
N GLU A 62 -7.94 2.35 21.83
CA GLU A 62 -7.68 2.06 20.43
C GLU A 62 -7.71 3.37 19.62
N PRO A 63 -6.77 3.57 18.68
CA PRO A 63 -6.78 4.72 17.78
C PRO A 63 -8.10 4.84 17.02
N THR A 64 -8.59 6.06 16.90
CA THR A 64 -9.87 6.39 16.25
C THR A 64 -9.67 7.23 14.99
N ALA A 65 -10.75 7.58 14.29
CA ALA A 65 -10.68 8.53 13.16
C ALA A 65 -10.01 9.87 13.56
N ALA A 66 -10.20 10.34 14.80
CA ALA A 66 -9.54 11.56 15.30
C ALA A 66 -8.01 11.44 15.36
N ASP A 67 -7.51 10.21 15.49
CA ASP A 67 -6.09 9.86 15.46
C ASP A 67 -5.55 9.63 14.03
N GLY A 68 -6.38 9.82 13.01
CA GLY A 68 -6.01 9.56 11.61
C GLY A 68 -6.18 8.11 11.18
N ARG A 69 -6.86 7.28 11.98
CA ARG A 69 -7.21 5.91 11.58
C ARG A 69 -8.34 5.94 10.54
N ILE A 70 -8.10 5.31 9.40
CA ILE A 70 -9.12 5.00 8.39
C ILE A 70 -9.67 3.61 8.72
N VAL A 71 -10.99 3.45 8.73
CA VAL A 71 -11.62 2.16 9.06
C VAL A 71 -11.57 1.23 7.84
N ASP A 72 -11.39 -0.07 8.07
CA ASP A 72 -11.35 -1.06 6.99
C ASP A 72 -12.58 -0.96 6.09
N GLY A 73 -12.35 -0.82 4.79
CA GLY A 73 -13.40 -0.63 3.77
C GLY A 73 -13.78 0.82 3.50
N GLU A 74 -13.24 1.79 4.26
CA GLU A 74 -13.26 3.20 3.87
C GLU A 74 -12.12 3.49 2.89
N GLU A 75 -12.41 4.30 1.88
CA GLU A 75 -11.46 4.72 0.84
C GLU A 75 -11.55 6.25 0.66
N PRO A 76 -11.10 7.05 1.64
CA PRO A 76 -11.19 8.49 1.54
C PRO A 76 -10.33 9.00 0.39
N SER A 77 -10.89 9.93 -0.38
CA SER A 77 -10.18 10.67 -1.42
C SER A 77 -9.27 11.75 -0.81
N VAL A 78 -8.37 12.30 -1.63
CA VAL A 78 -7.55 13.48 -1.25
C VAL A 78 -8.37 14.77 -1.09
N PHE A 79 -9.68 14.74 -1.37
CA PHE A 79 -10.60 15.86 -1.25
C PHE A 79 -11.45 15.82 0.02
N ASP A 80 -11.46 14.69 0.72
CA ASP A 80 -12.26 14.52 1.94
C ASP A 80 -11.65 15.26 3.15
N ASP A 81 -12.51 15.63 4.11
CA ASP A 81 -12.14 16.40 5.31
C ASP A 81 -11.90 15.51 6.54
N VAL A 82 -11.60 14.22 6.33
CA VAL A 82 -11.26 13.31 7.43
C VAL A 82 -9.87 13.64 7.99
N PRO A 83 -9.60 13.44 9.31
CA PRO A 83 -8.32 13.82 9.91
C PRO A 83 -7.08 13.21 9.26
N ALA A 84 -7.19 12.04 8.62
CA ALA A 84 -6.10 11.45 7.85
C ALA A 84 -5.70 12.31 6.64
N VAL A 85 -6.61 13.09 6.08
CA VAL A 85 -6.38 13.95 4.91
C VAL A 85 -6.22 15.41 5.33
N SER A 86 -7.13 15.93 6.16
CA SER A 86 -7.17 17.36 6.52
C SER A 86 -6.02 17.83 7.41
N LYS A 87 -5.24 16.90 7.98
CA LYS A 87 -4.03 17.20 8.78
C LYS A 87 -2.72 16.89 8.06
N LEU A 88 -2.77 16.53 6.77
CA LEU A 88 -1.56 16.51 5.95
C LEU A 88 -0.97 17.91 5.84
N ASP A 89 0.33 17.98 5.58
CA ASP A 89 0.97 19.23 5.21
C ASP A 89 0.25 19.88 4.03
N ALA A 90 0.09 21.21 4.09
CA ALA A 90 -0.75 21.93 3.14
C ALA A 90 -0.20 21.87 1.71
N ASP A 91 1.12 21.89 1.54
CA ASP A 91 1.74 21.83 0.22
C ASP A 91 1.65 20.41 -0.35
N LEU A 92 1.84 19.39 0.49
CA LEU A 92 1.61 17.99 0.12
C LEU A 92 0.16 17.78 -0.34
N LEU A 93 -0.81 18.22 0.45
CA LEU A 93 -2.23 18.07 0.13
C LEU A 93 -2.60 18.83 -1.16
N ALA A 94 -2.01 20.01 -1.38
CA ALA A 94 -2.20 20.76 -2.62
C ALA A 94 -1.63 20.02 -3.84
N ALA A 95 -0.44 19.40 -3.70
CA ALA A 95 0.16 18.58 -4.76
C ALA A 95 -0.68 17.35 -5.08
N LEU A 96 -1.15 16.63 -4.06
CA LEU A 96 -2.02 15.46 -4.20
C LEU A 96 -3.31 15.80 -4.93
N ARG A 97 -3.96 16.92 -4.60
CA ARG A 97 -5.21 17.34 -5.25
C ARG A 97 -5.01 17.71 -6.72
N ARG A 98 -3.89 18.35 -7.07
CA ARG A 98 -3.55 18.60 -8.49
C ARG A 98 -3.33 17.29 -9.24
N ALA A 99 -2.51 16.39 -8.68
CA ALA A 99 -2.24 15.08 -9.27
C ALA A 99 -3.51 14.26 -9.46
N ALA A 100 -4.37 14.18 -8.44
CA ALA A 100 -5.63 13.46 -8.50
C ALA A 100 -6.59 14.04 -9.57
N THR A 101 -6.67 15.36 -9.69
CA THR A 101 -7.51 16.03 -10.71
C THR A 101 -7.06 15.65 -12.13
N ASP A 102 -5.75 15.60 -12.37
CA ASP A 102 -5.23 15.25 -13.70
C ASP A 102 -5.31 13.73 -13.95
N ALA A 103 -5.11 12.90 -12.92
CA ALA A 103 -5.27 11.44 -13.00
C ALA A 103 -6.70 11.01 -13.34
N GLU A 104 -7.72 11.75 -12.87
CA GLU A 104 -9.12 11.52 -13.23
C GLU A 104 -9.35 11.61 -14.75
N ALA A 105 -8.62 12.48 -15.47
CA ALA A 105 -8.71 12.57 -16.92
C ALA A 105 -8.21 11.31 -17.64
N ASP A 106 -7.35 10.53 -16.97
CA ASP A 106 -6.88 9.22 -17.40
C ASP A 106 -7.74 8.06 -16.84
N GLY A 107 -8.81 8.38 -16.11
CA GLY A 107 -9.69 7.39 -15.46
C GLY A 107 -9.09 6.72 -14.24
N VAL A 108 -8.18 7.40 -13.53
CA VAL A 108 -7.49 6.90 -12.34
C VAL A 108 -7.91 7.72 -11.11
N ASP A 109 -8.57 7.08 -10.16
CA ASP A 109 -8.96 7.69 -8.89
C ASP A 109 -7.92 7.42 -7.79
N PHE A 110 -7.67 8.42 -6.94
CA PHE A 110 -6.79 8.29 -5.78
C PHE A 110 -7.59 8.03 -4.51
N SER A 111 -7.16 7.05 -3.73
CA SER A 111 -7.62 6.75 -2.38
C SER A 111 -6.46 6.84 -1.41
N VAL A 112 -6.70 7.47 -0.26
CA VAL A 112 -5.75 7.54 0.86
C VAL A 112 -5.97 6.30 1.72
N THR A 113 -4.98 5.42 1.75
CA THR A 113 -5.00 4.22 2.61
C THR A 113 -4.47 4.51 4.00
N SER A 114 -3.59 5.50 4.13
CA SER A 114 -3.11 6.05 5.40
C SER A 114 -2.53 7.45 5.15
N GLY A 115 -2.94 8.45 5.93
CA GLY A 115 -2.48 9.83 5.77
C GLY A 115 -1.82 10.32 7.06
N TRP A 116 -2.21 11.50 7.55
CA TRP A 116 -1.76 11.96 8.86
C TRP A 116 -2.14 10.96 9.96
N ARG A 117 -1.22 10.72 10.90
CA ARG A 117 -1.41 9.84 12.06
C ARG A 117 -1.02 10.55 13.35
N SER A 118 -1.79 10.35 14.42
CA SER A 118 -1.36 10.84 15.74
C SER A 118 -0.12 10.07 16.24
N PRO A 119 0.75 10.67 17.08
CA PRO A 119 1.88 9.94 17.68
C PRO A 119 1.45 8.67 18.44
N ARG A 120 0.28 8.72 19.08
CA ARG A 120 -0.30 7.56 19.79
C ARG A 120 -0.67 6.44 18.81
N TYR A 121 -1.26 6.79 17.67
CA TYR A 121 -1.56 5.80 16.65
C TYR A 121 -0.28 5.19 16.09
N GLN A 122 0.72 6.02 15.80
CA GLN A 122 2.03 5.54 15.34
C GLN A 122 2.69 4.58 16.34
N GLU A 123 2.65 4.88 17.64
CA GLU A 123 3.19 4.00 18.69
C GLU A 123 2.46 2.65 18.74
N ARG A 124 1.14 2.65 18.49
CA ARG A 124 0.37 1.41 18.38
C ARG A 124 0.84 0.58 17.18
N LEU A 125 0.95 1.20 16.00
CA LEU A 125 1.42 0.51 14.80
C LEU A 125 2.82 -0.08 14.99
N LEU A 126 3.73 0.66 15.63
CA LEU A 126 5.07 0.16 15.93
C LEU A 126 5.02 -1.06 16.85
N ARG A 127 4.19 -1.03 17.89
CA ARG A 127 4.02 -2.18 18.79
C ARG A 127 3.47 -3.40 18.05
N ASP A 128 2.48 -3.20 17.20
CA ASP A 128 1.86 -4.27 16.42
C ASP A 128 2.86 -4.85 15.39
N ALA A 129 3.69 -4.01 14.78
CA ALA A 129 4.79 -4.43 13.92
C ALA A 129 5.86 -5.22 14.69
N VAL A 130 6.27 -4.79 15.89
CA VAL A 130 7.20 -5.56 16.73
C VAL A 130 6.63 -6.92 17.10
N ALA A 131 5.34 -7.00 17.42
CA ALA A 131 4.68 -8.28 17.69
C ALA A 131 4.64 -9.19 16.46
N THR A 132 4.51 -8.60 15.26
CA THR A 132 4.45 -9.32 13.98
C THR A 132 5.83 -9.81 13.51
N TYR A 133 6.84 -8.93 13.58
CA TYR A 133 8.19 -9.18 13.04
C TYR A 133 9.19 -9.68 14.09
N GLY A 134 8.78 -9.73 15.36
CA GLY A 134 9.54 -10.33 16.45
C GLY A 134 10.60 -9.44 17.10
N SER A 135 11.00 -8.33 16.46
CA SER A 135 11.94 -7.37 17.03
C SER A 135 11.68 -5.94 16.56
N ARG A 136 12.21 -4.96 17.30
CA ARG A 136 12.22 -3.55 16.87
C ARG A 136 13.06 -3.33 15.61
N GLU A 137 14.12 -4.11 15.45
CA GLU A 137 15.03 -4.01 14.30
C GLU A 137 14.35 -4.46 13.02
N GLU A 138 13.63 -5.58 13.03
CA GLU A 138 12.87 -6.04 11.87
C GLU A 138 11.64 -5.17 11.60
N ALA A 139 10.97 -4.71 12.66
CA ALA A 139 9.83 -3.80 12.51
C ALA A 139 10.21 -2.43 11.93
N ALA A 140 11.44 -1.95 12.19
CA ALA A 140 11.92 -0.65 11.70
C ALA A 140 12.04 -0.58 10.17
N ARG A 141 12.01 -1.73 9.48
CA ARG A 141 11.96 -1.82 8.02
C ARG A 141 10.60 -1.47 7.41
N TRP A 142 9.58 -1.30 8.25
CA TRP A 142 8.18 -1.10 7.82
C TRP A 142 7.47 0.00 8.61
N VAL A 143 7.84 0.22 9.87
CA VAL A 143 7.15 1.16 10.75
C VAL A 143 8.13 2.04 11.51
N ALA A 144 8.12 3.33 11.17
CA ALA A 144 8.88 4.36 11.87
C ALA A 144 8.37 4.60 13.31
N THR A 145 9.22 5.22 14.12
CA THR A 145 8.86 5.63 15.49
C THR A 145 7.87 6.81 15.49
N PRO A 146 7.17 7.08 16.61
CA PRO A 146 6.31 8.27 16.72
C PRO A 146 7.03 9.60 16.49
N THR A 147 8.33 9.67 16.72
CA THR A 147 9.12 10.90 16.57
C THR A 147 9.70 11.08 15.18
N THR A 148 9.85 10.01 14.40
CA THR A 148 10.51 10.04 13.10
C THR A 148 9.56 9.78 11.92
N SER A 149 8.33 9.34 12.17
CA SER A 149 7.33 9.08 11.13
C SER A 149 6.88 10.36 10.43
N ALA A 150 7.04 10.40 9.11
CA ALA A 150 6.56 11.49 8.26
C ALA A 150 5.02 11.59 8.26
N HIS A 151 4.30 10.52 8.53
CA HIS A 151 2.84 10.59 8.71
C HIS A 151 2.45 11.33 9.98
N VAL A 152 3.31 11.35 11.01
CA VAL A 152 3.03 12.08 12.24
C VAL A 152 3.19 13.58 12.04
N SER A 153 4.19 14.00 11.26
CA SER A 153 4.36 15.40 10.85
C SER A 153 3.38 15.84 9.77
N GLY A 154 2.72 14.91 9.08
CA GLY A 154 1.81 15.19 7.96
C GLY A 154 2.51 15.28 6.61
N ASP A 155 3.81 14.93 6.55
CA ASP A 155 4.66 15.06 5.36
C ASP A 155 4.62 13.82 4.43
N ALA A 156 3.81 12.80 4.78
CA ALA A 156 3.68 11.57 4.01
C ALA A 156 2.23 11.11 3.90
N VAL A 157 1.95 10.39 2.80
CA VAL A 157 0.68 9.74 2.52
C VAL A 157 0.90 8.38 1.85
N ASP A 158 0.04 7.42 2.20
CA ASP A 158 -0.04 6.10 1.59
C ASP A 158 -1.22 6.09 0.62
N ILE A 159 -0.94 5.96 -0.68
CA ILE A 159 -1.95 6.02 -1.75
C ILE A 159 -2.32 4.62 -2.23
N GLY A 160 -3.56 4.47 -2.69
CA GLY A 160 -4.05 3.36 -3.49
C GLY A 160 -5.11 3.85 -4.48
N PRO A 161 -5.72 2.96 -5.27
CA PRO A 161 -5.35 1.56 -5.50
C PRO A 161 -4.09 1.45 -6.39
N TYR A 162 -3.71 0.24 -6.80
CA TYR A 162 -2.53 0.01 -7.66
C TYR A 162 -2.52 0.84 -8.96
N ALA A 163 -3.69 1.17 -9.52
CA ALA A 163 -3.78 2.04 -10.70
C ALA A 163 -3.25 3.46 -10.40
N ALA A 164 -3.56 4.01 -9.21
CA ALA A 164 -3.01 5.28 -8.76
C ALA A 164 -1.49 5.21 -8.57
N LEU A 165 -0.98 4.09 -8.05
CA LEU A 165 0.46 3.87 -7.89
C LEU A 165 1.19 3.83 -9.25
N ASP A 166 0.65 3.09 -10.22
CA ASP A 166 1.21 3.03 -11.58
C ASP A 166 1.19 4.42 -12.25
N TRP A 167 0.14 5.21 -12.03
CA TRP A 167 0.06 6.58 -12.52
C TRP A 167 1.12 7.48 -11.85
N LEU A 168 1.23 7.43 -10.52
CA LEU A 168 2.21 8.23 -9.76
C LEU A 168 3.66 7.88 -10.09
N VAL A 169 3.97 6.63 -10.42
CA VAL A 169 5.32 6.25 -10.91
C VAL A 169 5.67 6.96 -12.21
N ARG A 170 4.69 7.25 -13.07
CA ARG A 170 4.91 7.87 -14.38
C ARG A 170 4.87 9.40 -14.34
N TYR A 171 3.97 9.95 -13.53
CA TYR A 171 3.63 11.38 -13.57
C TYR A 171 3.84 12.09 -12.23
N GLY A 172 4.05 11.36 -11.12
CA GLY A 172 4.10 11.93 -9.78
C GLY A 172 5.19 12.99 -9.58
N ALA A 173 6.34 12.82 -10.25
CA ALA A 173 7.45 13.77 -10.18
C ALA A 173 7.05 15.19 -10.64
N ASP A 174 6.17 15.32 -11.64
CA ASP A 174 5.69 16.61 -12.15
C ASP A 174 4.92 17.41 -11.08
N TYR A 175 4.39 16.73 -10.06
CA TYR A 175 3.69 17.31 -8.92
C TYR A 175 4.56 17.40 -7.66
N GLY A 176 5.81 16.93 -7.72
CA GLY A 176 6.67 16.78 -6.56
C GLY A 176 6.37 15.54 -5.71
N LEU A 177 5.50 14.64 -6.16
CA LEU A 177 5.10 13.45 -5.39
C LEU A 177 6.04 12.29 -5.68
N CYS A 178 6.85 11.93 -4.69
CA CYS A 178 7.88 10.91 -4.86
C CYS A 178 7.69 9.73 -3.91
N GLN A 179 7.78 8.53 -4.47
CA GLN A 179 7.96 7.31 -3.68
C GLN A 179 9.32 7.40 -2.98
N ILE A 180 9.36 7.20 -1.66
CA ILE A 180 10.58 7.36 -0.87
C ILE A 180 11.25 6.02 -0.55
N TYR A 181 10.46 4.97 -0.34
CA TYR A 181 10.94 3.65 0.05
C TYR A 181 10.62 2.61 -1.01
N GLY A 182 11.63 1.88 -1.47
CA GLY A 182 11.49 0.87 -2.52
C GLY A 182 10.61 -0.32 -2.12
N ASN A 183 10.53 -0.63 -0.82
CA ASN A 183 9.65 -1.67 -0.28
C ASN A 183 8.22 -1.20 0.01
N GLU A 184 7.92 0.09 -0.15
CA GLU A 184 6.62 0.70 0.14
C GLU A 184 6.14 1.49 -1.07
N ALA A 185 5.66 0.79 -2.10
CA ALA A 185 5.16 1.39 -3.34
C ALA A 185 4.00 2.37 -3.15
N TRP A 186 3.35 2.34 -1.98
CA TRP A 186 2.25 3.21 -1.61
C TRP A 186 2.69 4.50 -0.92
N HIS A 187 3.91 4.59 -0.35
CA HIS A 187 4.36 5.71 0.49
C HIS A 187 4.95 6.84 -0.34
N TYR A 188 4.26 7.98 -0.38
CA TYR A 188 4.68 9.19 -1.10
C TYR A 188 4.89 10.36 -0.16
N GLU A 189 5.91 11.17 -0.48
CA GLU A 189 6.19 12.44 0.17
C GLU A 189 6.39 13.55 -0.88
N LEU A 190 6.24 14.81 -0.44
CA LEU A 190 6.54 15.96 -1.29
C LEU A 190 8.06 16.19 -1.39
N ARG A 191 8.54 16.39 -2.61
CA ARG A 191 9.88 16.83 -3.00
C ARG A 191 9.70 17.95 -4.02
N GLN A 192 9.73 19.20 -3.55
CA GLN A 192 9.35 20.36 -4.37
C GLN A 192 10.19 20.49 -5.65
N GLU A 193 11.45 20.07 -5.59
CA GLU A 193 12.39 20.12 -6.69
C GLU A 193 12.17 19.00 -7.73
N ALA A 194 11.36 17.98 -7.42
CA ALA A 194 11.24 16.80 -8.28
C ALA A 194 10.58 17.09 -9.64
N ALA A 195 9.78 18.16 -9.76
CA ALA A 195 9.23 18.58 -11.06
C ALA A 195 10.32 19.07 -12.04
N VAL A 196 11.50 19.45 -11.53
CA VAL A 196 12.64 19.91 -12.34
C VAL A 196 13.76 18.87 -12.36
N GLU A 197 14.06 18.27 -11.22
CA GLU A 197 15.22 17.39 -11.02
C GLU A 197 14.87 15.90 -11.10
N GLY A 198 13.58 15.56 -11.11
CA GLY A 198 13.10 14.21 -10.89
C GLY A 198 13.11 13.81 -9.41
N CYS A 199 12.46 12.70 -9.09
CA CYS A 199 12.47 12.18 -7.72
C CYS A 199 13.88 11.76 -7.28
N PRO A 200 14.24 12.02 -6.01
CA PRO A 200 15.51 11.52 -5.48
C PRO A 200 15.54 9.99 -5.50
N PRO A 201 16.73 9.37 -5.47
CA PRO A 201 16.85 7.92 -5.33
C PRO A 201 16.08 7.42 -4.10
N MET A 202 15.30 6.36 -4.28
CA MET A 202 14.61 5.69 -3.19
C MET A 202 15.62 5.03 -2.23
N TYR A 203 15.28 5.04 -0.95
CA TYR A 203 15.90 4.14 0.02
C TYR A 203 15.36 2.71 -0.18
N ALA A 204 16.12 1.68 0.20
CA ALA A 204 15.61 0.32 0.14
C ALA A 204 14.39 0.13 1.07
N ASP A 205 14.48 0.68 2.28
CA ASP A 205 13.45 0.75 3.30
C ASP A 205 13.74 1.89 4.31
N PRO A 206 12.84 2.18 5.27
CA PRO A 206 13.04 3.28 6.23
C PRO A 206 14.34 3.21 7.05
N THR A 207 14.96 2.05 7.23
CA THR A 207 16.19 1.95 8.04
C THR A 207 17.41 2.64 7.39
N GLU A 208 17.36 2.87 6.08
CA GLU A 208 18.39 3.59 5.34
C GLU A 208 18.18 5.11 5.34
N ASP A 209 17.00 5.59 5.72
CA ASP A 209 16.68 7.01 5.79
C ASP A 209 17.35 7.67 7.00
N PRO A 210 18.24 8.67 6.80
CA PRO A 210 18.92 9.36 7.89
C PRO A 210 17.97 10.03 8.90
N ARG A 211 16.73 10.35 8.50
CA ARG A 211 15.71 10.93 9.38
C ARG A 211 15.27 9.97 10.48
N MET A 212 15.41 8.65 10.27
CA MET A 212 15.00 7.62 11.23
C MET A 212 15.96 7.41 12.39
N ARG A 213 17.11 8.12 12.41
CA ARG A 213 18.17 7.98 13.42
C ARG A 213 18.15 9.08 14.50
N ARG A 214 17.12 9.92 14.51
CA ARG A 214 17.00 11.08 15.41
C ARG A 214 16.48 10.70 16.80
#